data_AF-A0A4Y9J197-F1
#
_entry.id   AF-A0A4Y9J197-F1
#
_cell.length_a   1.000
_cell.length_b   1.000
_cell.length_c   1.000
_cell.angle_alpha   90.00
_cell.angle_beta   90.00
_cell.angle_gamma   90.00
#
_symmetry.space_group_name_H-M   'P 1'
#
loop_
_entity.id
_entity.type
_entity.pdbx_description
1 polymer ?
#
loop_
_entity_poly.entity_id
_entity_poly.type
_entity_poly.pdbx_seq_one_letter_code
_entity_poly.pdbx_strand_id
1 'polypeptide(L)'
;MYNPQRVIDLLNERGLKKKQLISFMKYNEKVGLTQAISGDVRASKLEKMADFLGVPIDAFFDRTVQTEPNQTPAYSGVDDGNALMVIHEREKNLRSLLEEKDKRIAVLEDLVAMLKGSGEKSSK
;
A
#
# COMPACT_ATOMS: atom_id res chain seq x y z
N MET A 1 18.04 4.25 -7.92
CA MET A 1 18.79 5.37 -7.31
C MET A 1 17.83 6.29 -6.57
N TYR A 2 18.28 7.11 -5.62
CA TYR A 2 17.41 8.08 -4.93
C TYR A 2 16.78 9.03 -5.96
N ASN A 3 15.46 9.21 -5.87
CA ASN A 3 14.71 10.09 -6.72
C ASN A 3 13.91 11.10 -5.86
N PRO A 4 14.32 12.39 -5.83
CA PRO A 4 13.60 13.42 -5.08
C PRO A 4 12.17 13.64 -5.57
N GLN A 5 11.86 13.32 -6.83
CA GLN A 5 10.50 13.44 -7.37
C GLN A 5 9.51 12.53 -6.63
N ARG A 6 9.94 11.35 -6.19
CA ARG A 6 9.11 10.42 -5.38
C ARG A 6 8.57 11.08 -4.13
N VAL A 7 9.36 11.93 -3.47
CA VAL A 7 8.93 12.66 -2.27
C VAL A 7 7.82 13.67 -2.61
N ILE A 8 7.92 14.33 -3.76
CA ILE A 8 6.91 15.29 -4.23
C ILE A 8 5.61 14.55 -4.59
N ASP A 9 5.71 13.42 -5.28
CA ASP A 9 4.56 12.62 -5.70
C ASP A 9 3.81 12.07 -4.48
N LEU A 10 4.52 11.51 -3.51
CA LEU A 10 3.94 11.01 -2.24
C LEU A 10 3.26 12.11 -1.41
N LEU A 11 3.74 13.35 -1.47
CA LEU A 11 3.07 14.48 -0.84
C LEU A 11 1.74 14.79 -1.55
N ASN A 12 1.74 14.81 -2.88
CA ASN A 12 0.56 15.10 -3.68
C ASN A 12 -0.52 14.02 -3.52
N GLU A 13 -0.13 12.74 -3.57
CA GLU A 13 -1.03 11.58 -3.38
C GLU A 13 -1.76 11.62 -2.04
N ARG A 14 -1.10 12.15 -1.00
CA ARG A 14 -1.64 12.26 0.36
C ARG A 14 -2.30 13.62 0.64
N GLY A 15 -2.35 14.52 -0.33
CA GLY A 15 -2.86 15.88 -0.13
C GLY A 15 -2.06 16.72 0.88
N LEU A 16 -0.80 16.35 1.12
CA LEU A 16 0.09 17.02 2.08
C LEU A 16 0.78 18.22 1.42
N LYS A 17 0.82 19.35 2.13
CA LYS A 17 1.47 20.56 1.63
C LYS A 17 2.98 20.46 1.82
N LYS A 18 3.74 20.89 0.81
CA LYS A 18 5.22 20.99 0.84
C LYS A 18 5.76 21.70 2.09
N LYS A 19 5.06 22.75 2.56
CA LYS A 19 5.41 23.50 3.77
C LYS A 19 5.36 22.65 5.05
N GLN A 20 4.44 21.69 5.14
CA GLN A 20 4.30 20.82 6.31
C GLN A 20 5.55 19.93 6.47
N LEU A 21 6.06 19.37 5.37
CA LEU A 21 7.29 18.59 5.41
C LEU A 21 8.52 19.44 5.78
N ILE A 22 8.64 20.65 5.21
CA ILE A 22 9.76 21.57 5.54
C ILE A 22 9.76 21.92 7.04
N SER A 23 8.57 22.24 7.57
CA SER A 23 8.38 22.55 8.98
C SER A 23 8.69 21.35 9.88
N PHE A 24 8.21 20.16 9.52
CA PHE A 24 8.50 18.92 10.25
C PHE A 24 10.00 18.60 10.30
N MET A 25 10.70 18.77 9.18
CA MET A 25 12.15 18.57 9.11
C MET A 25 12.96 19.66 9.84
N LYS A 26 12.31 20.69 10.37
CA LYS A 26 12.92 21.86 11.03
C LYS A 26 13.92 22.59 10.12
N TYR A 27 13.67 22.60 8.80
CA TYR A 27 14.46 23.40 7.88
C TYR A 27 13.97 24.84 7.86
N ASN A 28 14.85 25.74 7.44
CA ASN A 28 14.49 27.13 7.21
C ASN A 28 13.40 27.18 6.13
N GLU A 29 12.24 27.74 6.48
CA GLU A 29 11.06 27.83 5.60
C GLU A 29 11.34 28.59 4.29
N LYS A 30 12.44 29.37 4.24
CA LYS A 30 12.91 30.07 3.05
C LYS A 30 13.52 29.14 1.99
N VAL A 31 13.91 27.92 2.37
CA VAL A 31 14.47 26.93 1.45
C VAL A 31 13.32 26.18 0.79
N GLY A 32 13.19 26.30 -0.52
CA GLY A 32 12.16 25.58 -1.28
C GLY A 32 12.31 24.06 -1.13
N LEU A 33 11.19 23.32 -1.12
CA LEU A 33 11.20 21.86 -0.91
C LEU A 33 12.16 21.16 -1.86
N THR A 34 12.13 21.51 -3.16
CA THR A 34 13.00 20.92 -4.18
C THR A 34 14.48 21.07 -3.80
N GLN A 35 14.87 22.22 -3.28
CA GLN A 35 16.24 22.47 -2.85
C GLN A 35 16.59 21.73 -1.55
N ALA A 36 15.60 21.50 -0.68
CA ALA A 36 15.78 20.68 0.51
C ALA A 36 15.98 19.20 0.14
N ILE A 37 15.25 18.66 -0.83
CA ILE A 37 15.29 17.23 -1.15
C ILE A 37 16.26 16.86 -2.27
N SER A 38 16.81 17.85 -2.98
CA SER A 38 17.80 17.60 -4.05
C SER A 38 19.22 17.51 -3.51
N GLY A 39 20.11 16.87 -4.28
CA GLY A 39 21.52 16.72 -3.95
C GLY A 39 21.80 15.46 -3.14
N ASP A 40 22.95 15.45 -2.44
CA ASP A 40 23.35 14.33 -1.61
C ASP A 40 22.59 14.34 -0.28
N VAL A 41 21.60 13.44 -0.18
CA VAL A 41 20.69 13.34 0.95
C VAL A 41 21.21 12.28 1.92
N ARG A 42 21.65 12.72 3.11
CA ARG A 42 22.06 11.81 4.19
C ARG A 42 20.90 10.94 4.66
N ALA A 43 21.22 9.72 5.11
CA ALA A 43 20.24 8.75 5.63
C ALA A 43 19.30 9.33 6.70
N SER A 44 19.82 10.15 7.63
CA SER A 44 19.02 10.80 8.68
C SER A 44 17.95 11.76 8.15
N LYS A 45 18.13 12.28 6.93
CA LYS A 45 17.14 13.11 6.26
C LYS A 45 16.08 12.26 5.56
N LEU A 46 16.51 11.16 4.92
CA LEU A 46 15.60 10.18 4.34
C LEU A 46 14.67 9.59 5.40
N GLU A 47 15.21 9.23 6.56
CA GLU A 47 14.45 8.69 7.69
C GLU A 47 13.35 9.64 8.16
N LYS A 48 13.68 10.92 8.39
CA LYS A 48 12.67 11.93 8.76
C LYS A 48 11.57 12.11 7.72
N MET A 49 11.92 12.04 6.43
CA MET A 49 10.92 12.11 5.36
C MET A 49 10.04 10.85 5.37
N ALA A 50 10.64 9.67 5.59
CA ALA A 50 9.95 8.40 5.72
C ALA A 50 8.98 8.40 6.90
N ASP A 51 9.40 8.88 8.08
CA ASP A 51 8.57 9.01 9.27
C ASP A 51 7.39 9.95 9.02
N PHE A 52 7.63 11.11 8.41
CA PHE A 52 6.57 12.07 8.09
C PHE A 52 5.54 11.50 7.12
N LEU A 53 5.99 10.73 6.13
CA LEU A 53 5.17 10.16 5.08
C LEU A 53 4.59 8.79 5.46
N GLY A 54 5.03 8.17 6.55
CA GLY A 54 4.65 6.81 6.94
C GLY A 54 5.01 5.75 5.89
N VAL A 55 6.19 5.87 5.26
CA VAL A 55 6.67 4.93 4.22
C VAL A 55 8.07 4.43 4.54
N PRO A 56 8.47 3.24 4.06
CA PRO A 56 9.87 2.85 4.12
C PRO A 56 10.74 3.81 3.29
N ILE A 57 11.99 4.04 3.74
CA ILE A 57 12.99 4.90 3.05
C ILE A 57 13.15 4.51 1.58
N ASP A 58 13.05 3.22 1.29
CA ASP A 58 13.18 2.65 -0.05
C ASP A 58 12.13 3.18 -1.05
N ALA A 59 10.98 3.69 -0.57
CA ALA A 59 9.97 4.34 -1.43
C ALA A 59 10.50 5.59 -2.16
N PHE A 60 11.62 6.16 -1.71
CA PHE A 60 12.25 7.31 -2.36
C PHE A 60 13.24 6.93 -3.45
N PHE A 61 13.41 5.65 -3.75
CA PHE A 61 14.40 5.16 -4.72
C PHE A 61 13.69 4.58 -5.94
N ASP A 62 14.15 4.97 -7.12
CA ASP A 62 13.77 4.26 -8.34
C ASP A 62 14.52 2.93 -8.37
N ARG A 63 13.78 1.85 -8.17
CA ARG A 63 14.26 0.51 -8.45
C ARG A 63 14.17 0.30 -9.97
N THR A 64 15.29 0.40 -10.67
CA THR A 64 15.45 -0.31 -11.95
C THR A 64 15.56 -1.79 -11.58
N VAL A 65 14.42 -2.46 -11.42
CA VAL A 65 14.45 -3.91 -11.40
C VAL A 65 14.74 -4.29 -12.84
N GLN A 66 16.00 -4.60 -13.15
CA GLN A 66 16.28 -5.41 -14.33
C GLN A 66 15.76 -6.80 -13.99
N THR A 67 14.45 -6.99 -14.14
CA THR A 67 13.93 -8.34 -14.30
C THR A 67 14.42 -8.78 -15.66
N GLU A 68 15.53 -9.54 -15.70
CA GLU A 68 15.67 -10.54 -16.75
C GLU A 68 14.31 -11.24 -16.88
N PRO A 69 13.78 -11.49 -18.09
CA PRO A 69 12.38 -11.85 -18.30
C PRO A 69 11.89 -13.11 -17.53
N ASN A 70 12.79 -13.84 -16.88
CA ASN A 70 12.50 -15.01 -16.04
C ASN A 70 12.86 -14.87 -14.54
N GLN A 71 13.21 -13.69 -14.04
CA GLN A 71 13.42 -13.48 -12.61
C GLN A 71 12.18 -12.88 -11.97
N THR A 72 11.41 -13.72 -11.27
CA THR A 72 10.41 -13.28 -10.30
C THR A 72 11.09 -12.35 -9.29
N PRO A 73 10.49 -11.20 -8.92
CA PRO A 73 11.10 -10.27 -7.99
C PRO A 73 11.35 -10.97 -6.66
N ALA A 74 12.62 -11.26 -6.37
CA ALA A 74 13.05 -11.79 -5.09
C ALA A 74 12.76 -10.72 -4.02
N TYR A 75 11.75 -10.98 -3.20
CA TYR A 75 11.54 -10.25 -1.96
C TYR A 75 12.67 -10.66 -1.01
N SER A 76 13.76 -9.90 -0.98
CA SER A 76 14.87 -10.14 -0.06
C SER A 76 14.35 -10.21 1.38
N GLY A 77 14.34 -11.41 1.95
CA GLY A 77 14.00 -11.63 3.35
C GLY A 77 13.44 -12.99 3.71
N VAL A 78 13.17 -13.89 2.77
CA VAL A 78 12.66 -15.23 3.09
C VAL A 78 13.40 -16.27 2.26
N ASP A 79 14.03 -17.20 2.96
CA ASP A 79 14.63 -18.43 2.45
C ASP A 79 13.74 -19.01 1.32
N ASP A 80 14.29 -19.16 0.10
CA ASP A 80 13.52 -19.29 -1.15
C ASP A 80 12.52 -20.48 -1.16
N GLY A 81 12.73 -21.50 -0.30
CA GLY A 81 11.78 -22.61 -0.11
C GLY A 81 10.55 -22.26 0.73
N ASN A 82 10.67 -21.32 1.67
CA ASN A 82 9.61 -20.95 2.61
C ASN A 82 8.64 -19.91 2.01
N ALA A 83 9.12 -19.04 1.11
CA ALA A 83 8.31 -18.01 0.47
C ALA A 83 7.21 -18.60 -0.44
N LEU A 84 7.55 -19.62 -1.24
CA LEU A 84 6.60 -20.25 -2.18
C LEU A 84 5.46 -20.96 -1.42
N MET A 85 5.80 -21.62 -0.30
CA MET A 85 4.85 -22.29 0.58
C MET A 85 3.88 -21.28 1.22
N VAL A 86 4.40 -20.17 1.74
CA VAL A 86 3.57 -19.09 2.34
C VAL A 86 2.63 -18.47 1.31
N ILE A 87 3.08 -18.29 0.06
CA ILE A 87 2.23 -17.79 -1.03
C ILE A 87 1.11 -18.78 -1.36
N HIS A 88 1.44 -20.07 -1.51
CA HIS A 88 0.45 -21.11 -1.79
C HIS A 88 -0.60 -21.25 -0.67
N GLU A 89 -0.14 -21.24 0.58
CA GLU A 89 -1.03 -21.33 1.73
C GLU A 89 -1.95 -20.10 1.84
N ARG A 90 -1.40 -18.90 1.59
CA ARG A 90 -2.18 -17.66 1.52
C ARG A 90 -3.21 -17.71 0.38
N GLU A 91 -2.82 -18.17 -0.80
CA GLU A 91 -3.74 -18.29 -1.94
C GLU A 91 -4.89 -19.25 -1.63
N LYS A 92 -4.57 -20.42 -1.06
CA LYS A 92 -5.57 -21.41 -0.64
C LYS A 92 -6.55 -20.82 0.38
N ASN A 93 -6.03 -20.13 1.41
CA ASN A 93 -6.86 -19.51 2.43
C ASN A 93 -7.79 -18.43 1.86
N LEU A 94 -7.28 -17.62 0.91
CA LEU A 94 -8.09 -16.61 0.23
C LEU A 94 -9.20 -17.24 -0.61
N ARG A 95 -8.93 -18.34 -1.32
CA ARG A 95 -9.95 -19.08 -2.08
C ARG A 95 -11.04 -19.65 -1.18
N SER A 96 -10.66 -20.30 -0.07
CA SER A 96 -11.63 -20.81 0.91
C SER A 96 -12.48 -19.70 1.53
N LEU A 97 -11.88 -18.54 1.83
CA LEU A 97 -12.60 -17.38 2.37
C LEU A 97 -13.61 -16.81 1.36
N LEU A 98 -13.27 -16.78 0.07
CA LEU A 98 -14.20 -16.38 -0.99
C LEU A 98 -15.36 -17.36 -1.10
N GLU A 99 -15.10 -18.66 -1.12
CA GLU A 99 -16.16 -19.69 -1.16
C GLU A 99 -17.11 -19.61 0.04
N GLU A 100 -16.59 -19.40 1.24
CA GLU A 100 -17.42 -19.23 2.44
C GLU A 100 -18.25 -17.94 2.37
N LYS A 101 -17.68 -16.87 1.83
CA LYS A 101 -18.41 -15.61 1.59
C LYS A 101 -19.53 -15.78 0.58
N ASP A 102 -19.29 -16.49 -0.53
CA ASP A 102 -20.31 -16.75 -1.54
C ASP A 102 -21.47 -17.58 -0.97
N LYS A 103 -21.16 -18.62 -0.18
CA LYS A 103 -22.18 -19.40 0.55
C LYS A 103 -23.00 -18.52 1.49
N ARG A 104 -22.34 -17.63 2.23
CA ARG A 104 -23.01 -16.72 3.17
C ARG A 104 -23.89 -15.70 2.44
N ILE A 105 -23.45 -15.22 1.28
CA ILE A 105 -24.24 -14.34 0.42
C ILE A 105 -25.51 -15.07 -0.05
N ALA A 106 -25.39 -16.29 -0.58
CA ALA A 106 -26.53 -17.08 -1.03
C ALA A 106 -27.59 -17.29 0.08
N VAL A 107 -27.16 -17.65 1.29
CA VAL A 107 -28.07 -17.82 2.45
C VAL A 107 -28.76 -16.50 2.81
N LEU A 108 -28.04 -15.38 2.77
CA LEU A 108 -28.63 -14.06 3.06
C LEU A 108 -29.63 -13.66 1.98
N GLU A 109 -29.35 -13.94 0.71
CA GLU A 109 -30.27 -13.70 -0.40
C GLU A 109 -31.55 -14.54 -0.28
N ASP A 110 -31.43 -15.82 0.06
CA ASP A 110 -32.57 -16.71 0.33
C ASP A 110 -33.43 -16.19 1.48
N LEU A 111 -32.81 -15.74 2.57
CA LEU A 111 -33.51 -15.18 3.73
C LEU A 111 -34.24 -13.89 3.36
N VAL A 112 -33.58 -13.00 2.61
CA VAL A 112 -34.20 -11.77 2.10
C VAL A 112 -35.39 -12.08 1.19
N ALA A 113 -35.28 -13.08 0.32
CA ALA A 113 -36.38 -13.51 -0.55
C ALA A 113 -37.57 -14.04 0.27
N MET A 114 -37.33 -14.85 1.30
CA MET A 114 -38.38 -15.34 2.21
C MET A 114 -39.06 -14.21 3.00
N LEU A 115 -38.30 -13.22 3.48
CA LEU A 115 -38.87 -12.07 4.19
C LEU A 115 -39.69 -11.17 3.26
N LYS A 116 -39.25 -10.95 2.03
CA LYS A 116 -40.02 -10.19 1.02
C LYS A 116 -41.31 -10.93 0.65
N GLY A 117 -41.24 -12.25 0.45
CA GLY A 117 -42.41 -13.07 0.11
C GLY A 117 -43.42 -13.26 1.26
N SER A 118 -42.99 -13.11 2.52
CA SER A 118 -43.88 -13.16 3.68
C SER A 118 -44.54 -11.81 4.01
N GLY A 119 -43.90 -10.68 3.67
CA GLY A 119 -44.50 -9.34 3.77
C GLY A 119 -45.70 -9.12 2.82
N GLU A 120 -45.69 -9.72 1.62
CA GLU A 120 -46.78 -9.60 0.66
C GLU A 120 -48.03 -10.42 1.01
N LYS A 121 -47.88 -11.48 1.83
CA LYS A 121 -49.00 -12.35 2.25
C LYS A 121 -49.76 -11.85 3.48
N SER A 122 -49.26 -10.83 4.18
CA SER A 122 -49.88 -10.27 5.39
C SER A 122 -50.74 -9.02 5.14
N SER A 123 -50.94 -8.60 3.87
CA SER A 123 -51.77 -7.45 3.48
C SER A 123 -53.01 -7.81 2.65
N LYS A 124 -53.54 -9.03 2.77
CA LYS A 124 -54.85 -9.40 2.23
C LYS A 124 -55.78 -9.90 3.32
#